data_AF-A0A6N8JIK4-F1
#
_entry.id   AF-A0A6N8JIK4-F1
#
_cell.length_a   1.000
_cell.length_b   1.000
_cell.length_c   1.000
_cell.angle_alpha   90.00
_cell.angle_beta   90.00
_cell.angle_gamma   90.00
#
_symmetry.space_group_name_H-M   'P 1'
#
loop_
_entity.id
_entity.type
_entity.pdbx_description
1 polymer ?
#
loop_
_entity_poly.entity_id
_entity_poly.type
_entity_poly.pdbx_seq_one_letter_code
_entity_poly.pdbx_strand_id
1 'polypeptide(L)'
;MLLRKIDFTEPTIQSKLDLSSFNANLSWNEYYASYAYVVYHTMQAVFEMPYPYNPHGKAILFLMRHTLELQLKRELAKKGGGVPYSAGFSEICNELGDDLPKEIRRLIAIINQDQDGYCYRYYLNPCTKSTYFNLGKVIETTDYFSVYEEMVNAGIYKAEPICPTLRSHEDWDLNFQVGNELQYWHLRFQYDYIIEILLEGILNETISLQKCYIPLLFLIRHAIELSLKSFVWDIEQFNGTDCGSSLCTEHRLVELYKAFEAFVGTLDSKKMDVEMQEELKHLRDQFNLHHETINTLDLYNELFRFPGDSLIEPRKIPLADLVALYYHSNSILTFNTETLVREGILERSSY
;
A
#
# COMPACT_ATOMS: atom_id res chain seq x y z
N MET A 1 -0.14 14.95 9.87
CA MET A 1 -0.39 14.17 11.09
C MET A 1 0.64 13.06 11.07
N LEU A 2 1.53 13.04 12.06
CA LEU A 2 2.29 11.86 12.45
C LEU A 2 1.87 11.65 13.91
N LEU A 3 0.73 10.97 14.03
CA LEU A 3 0.41 10.01 15.08
C LEU A 3 0.26 10.51 16.52
N ARG A 4 -0.98 10.49 17.01
CA ARG A 4 -1.24 10.22 18.44
C ARG A 4 -0.55 8.91 18.79
N LYS A 5 0.21 8.88 19.89
CA LYS A 5 0.78 7.62 20.42
C LYS A 5 -0.38 6.72 20.83
N ILE A 6 -0.68 5.71 20.02
CA ILE A 6 -1.61 4.64 20.35
C ILE A 6 -0.83 3.65 21.24
N ASP A 7 -1.36 3.35 22.42
CA ASP A 7 -0.78 2.33 23.30
C ASP A 7 -1.34 0.96 22.92
N PHE A 8 -0.62 0.21 22.09
CA PHE A 8 -1.02 -1.14 21.66
C PHE A 8 -0.96 -2.19 22.79
N THR A 9 -0.50 -1.81 23.98
CA THR A 9 -0.61 -2.65 25.19
C THR A 9 -1.96 -2.49 25.88
N GLU A 10 -2.76 -1.49 25.50
CA GLU A 10 -4.09 -1.28 26.05
C GLU A 10 -5.06 -2.39 25.59
N PRO A 11 -5.71 -3.14 26.50
CA PRO A 11 -6.61 -4.24 26.14
C PRO A 11 -7.80 -3.83 25.26
N THR A 12 -8.24 -2.58 25.36
CA THR A 12 -9.36 -2.04 24.56
C THR A 12 -8.97 -1.86 23.09
N ILE A 13 -7.72 -1.44 22.83
CA ILE A 13 -7.17 -1.31 21.48
C ILE A 13 -6.96 -2.70 20.89
N GLN A 14 -6.40 -3.63 21.68
CA GLN A 14 -6.19 -5.01 21.23
C GLN A 14 -7.48 -5.70 20.82
N SER A 15 -8.57 -5.52 21.58
CA SER A 15 -9.86 -6.14 21.25
C SER A 15 -10.49 -5.55 19.98
N LYS A 16 -10.29 -4.25 19.71
CA LYS A 16 -10.76 -3.59 18.49
C LYS A 16 -10.00 -4.01 17.23
N LEU A 17 -8.78 -4.52 17.40
CA LEU A 17 -7.92 -5.00 16.32
C LEU A 17 -7.90 -6.54 16.22
N ASP A 18 -8.77 -7.25 16.94
CA ASP A 18 -8.78 -8.71 16.94
C ASP A 18 -9.44 -9.29 15.67
N LEU A 19 -8.66 -10.08 14.93
CA LEU A 19 -9.10 -10.79 13.74
C LEU A 19 -9.49 -12.25 14.01
N SER A 20 -9.34 -12.74 15.24
CA SER A 20 -9.47 -14.16 15.59
C SER A 20 -10.84 -14.77 15.27
N SER A 21 -11.89 -13.94 15.26
CA SER A 21 -13.28 -14.35 15.01
C SER A 21 -13.68 -14.28 13.53
N PHE A 22 -12.80 -13.79 12.65
CA PHE A 22 -13.17 -13.51 11.26
C PHE A 22 -13.13 -14.77 10.40
N ASN A 23 -14.10 -14.88 9.48
CA ASN A 23 -14.12 -15.99 8.54
C ASN A 23 -13.09 -15.78 7.42
N ALA A 24 -12.32 -16.83 7.15
CA ALA A 24 -11.22 -16.88 6.20
C ALA A 24 -11.65 -17.15 4.75
N ASN A 25 -12.89 -17.60 4.53
CA ASN A 25 -13.32 -18.04 3.21
C ASN A 25 -13.81 -16.86 2.36
N LEU A 26 -12.86 -16.09 1.86
CA LEU A 26 -13.11 -14.85 1.13
C LEU A 26 -13.23 -15.11 -0.37
N SER A 27 -14.44 -14.96 -0.88
CA SER A 27 -14.77 -15.01 -2.30
C SER A 27 -14.34 -13.74 -3.04
N TRP A 28 -14.29 -13.80 -4.39
CA TRP A 28 -14.12 -12.61 -5.24
C TRP A 28 -15.08 -11.47 -4.90
N ASN A 29 -16.30 -11.79 -4.46
CA ASN A 29 -17.28 -10.79 -4.06
C ASN A 29 -16.88 -10.07 -2.77
N GLU A 30 -16.35 -10.79 -1.78
CA GLU A 30 -15.90 -10.20 -0.52
C GLU A 30 -14.63 -9.36 -0.71
N TYR A 31 -13.68 -9.78 -1.54
CA TYR A 31 -12.53 -8.95 -1.90
C TYR A 31 -12.97 -7.64 -2.55
N TYR A 32 -13.82 -7.72 -3.58
CA TYR A 32 -14.34 -6.53 -4.25
C TYR A 32 -15.05 -5.58 -3.26
N ALA A 33 -15.98 -6.11 -2.46
CA ALA A 33 -16.72 -5.33 -1.48
C ALA A 33 -15.80 -4.69 -0.44
N SER A 34 -14.78 -5.42 0.01
CA SER A 34 -13.82 -4.94 1.01
C SER A 34 -12.98 -3.77 0.49
N TYR A 35 -12.45 -3.88 -0.74
CA TYR A 35 -11.70 -2.81 -1.37
C TYR A 35 -12.58 -1.61 -1.72
N ALA A 36 -13.79 -1.83 -2.26
CA ALA A 36 -14.75 -0.75 -2.52
C ALA A 36 -15.12 0.02 -1.24
N TYR A 37 -15.34 -0.70 -0.14
CA TYR A 37 -15.60 -0.13 1.18
C TYR A 37 -14.45 0.75 1.67
N VAL A 38 -13.20 0.32 1.49
CA VAL A 38 -12.02 1.13 1.84
C VAL A 38 -11.90 2.37 0.97
N VAL A 39 -12.12 2.28 -0.35
CA VAL A 39 -12.09 3.47 -1.21
C VAL A 39 -13.17 4.46 -0.77
N TYR A 40 -14.40 3.99 -0.51
CA TYR A 40 -15.50 4.83 -0.04
C TYR A 40 -15.16 5.62 1.21
N HIS A 41 -14.69 4.94 2.26
CA HIS A 41 -14.37 5.60 3.53
C HIS A 41 -13.13 6.50 3.43
N THR A 42 -12.17 6.15 2.57
CA THR A 42 -11.03 7.02 2.28
C THR A 42 -11.53 8.30 1.62
N MET A 43 -12.34 8.21 0.56
CA MET A 43 -12.89 9.38 -0.13
C MET A 43 -13.79 10.22 0.79
N GLN A 44 -14.57 9.58 1.66
CA GLN A 44 -15.36 10.29 2.67
C GLN A 44 -14.48 11.13 3.60
N ALA A 45 -13.43 10.53 4.17
CA ALA A 45 -12.51 11.25 5.04
C ALA A 45 -11.79 12.39 4.29
N VAL A 46 -11.43 12.16 3.03
CA VAL A 46 -10.81 13.16 2.15
C VAL A 46 -11.71 14.37 1.92
N PHE A 47 -13.00 14.17 1.65
CA PHE A 47 -13.96 15.27 1.46
C PHE A 47 -14.22 16.10 2.71
N GLU A 48 -13.95 15.56 3.88
CA GLU A 48 -14.06 16.28 5.16
C GLU A 48 -12.79 17.09 5.49
N MET A 49 -11.72 16.99 4.70
CA MET A 49 -10.47 17.69 4.94
C MET A 49 -10.49 19.16 4.50
N PRO A 50 -9.78 20.05 5.22
CA PRO A 50 -9.66 21.47 4.85
C PRO A 50 -8.56 21.76 3.80
N TYR A 51 -7.79 20.78 3.34
CA TYR A 51 -6.60 20.98 2.48
C TYR A 51 -6.55 20.01 1.28
N PRO A 52 -5.78 20.34 0.22
CA PRO A 52 -5.62 19.50 -0.97
C PRO A 52 -5.17 18.08 -0.63
N TYR A 53 -5.98 17.08 -0.99
CA TYR A 53 -5.63 15.67 -0.86
C TYR A 53 -4.80 15.13 -2.04
N ASN A 54 -4.76 15.92 -3.12
CA ASN A 54 -4.01 15.70 -4.36
C ASN A 54 -2.61 15.05 -4.19
N PRO A 55 -1.75 15.43 -3.20
CA PRO A 55 -0.42 14.83 -3.02
C PRO A 55 -0.40 13.38 -2.51
N HIS A 56 -1.53 12.82 -2.10
CA HIS A 56 -1.66 11.43 -1.61
C HIS A 56 -2.25 10.46 -2.66
N GLY A 57 -2.28 10.90 -3.91
CA GLY A 57 -3.11 10.29 -4.94
C GLY A 57 -2.72 8.89 -5.40
N LYS A 58 -1.45 8.45 -5.31
CA LYS A 58 -1.05 7.12 -5.81
C LYS A 58 -1.67 6.00 -4.99
N ALA A 59 -1.72 6.14 -3.66
CA ALA A 59 -2.32 5.11 -2.81
C ALA A 59 -3.83 4.97 -3.10
N ILE A 60 -4.55 6.08 -3.32
CA ILE A 60 -5.95 6.04 -3.76
C ILE A 60 -6.10 5.45 -5.15
N LEU A 61 -5.29 5.89 -6.11
CA LEU A 61 -5.33 5.39 -7.49
C LEU A 61 -5.06 3.88 -7.55
N PHE A 62 -4.15 3.37 -6.72
CA PHE A 62 -3.95 1.93 -6.55
C PHE A 62 -5.25 1.25 -6.10
N LEU A 63 -5.88 1.73 -5.03
CA LEU A 63 -7.11 1.14 -4.50
C LEU A 63 -8.26 1.21 -5.51
N MET A 64 -8.44 2.34 -6.21
CA MET A 64 -9.44 2.50 -7.27
C MET A 64 -9.21 1.49 -8.39
N ARG A 65 -7.97 1.40 -8.88
CA ARG A 65 -7.59 0.50 -9.97
C ARG A 65 -7.75 -0.96 -9.60
N HIS A 66 -7.33 -1.33 -8.40
CA HIS A 66 -7.48 -2.70 -7.92
C HIS A 66 -8.94 -3.05 -7.60
N THR A 67 -9.75 -2.09 -7.13
CA THR A 67 -11.20 -2.29 -6.95
C THR A 67 -11.88 -2.60 -8.29
N LEU A 68 -11.54 -1.86 -9.37
CA LEU A 68 -12.06 -2.14 -10.70
C LEU A 68 -11.58 -3.49 -11.22
N GLU A 69 -10.31 -3.84 -11.01
CA GLU A 69 -9.75 -5.15 -11.35
C GLU A 69 -10.53 -6.28 -10.67
N LEU A 70 -10.75 -6.19 -9.36
CA LEU A 70 -11.52 -7.15 -8.58
C LEU A 70 -12.96 -7.26 -9.05
N GLN A 71 -13.59 -6.15 -9.44
CA GLN A 71 -14.94 -6.16 -10.00
C GLN A 71 -15.01 -7.01 -11.28
N LEU A 72 -14.06 -6.79 -12.20
CA LEU A 72 -14.01 -7.51 -13.47
C LEU A 72 -13.69 -8.99 -13.27
N LYS A 73 -12.73 -9.31 -12.39
CA LYS A 73 -12.40 -10.68 -12.02
C LYS A 73 -13.57 -11.40 -11.31
N ARG A 74 -14.34 -10.68 -10.50
CA ARG A 74 -15.59 -11.18 -9.91
C ARG A 74 -16.62 -11.53 -10.98
N GLU A 75 -16.77 -10.71 -12.02
CA GLU A 75 -17.70 -11.03 -13.12
C GLU A 75 -17.22 -12.22 -13.95
N LEU A 76 -15.91 -12.37 -14.17
CA LEU A 76 -15.35 -13.58 -14.79
C LEU A 76 -15.64 -14.83 -13.96
N ALA A 77 -15.42 -14.77 -12.64
CA ALA A 77 -15.71 -15.88 -11.74
C ALA A 77 -17.19 -16.29 -11.79
N LYS A 78 -18.12 -15.33 -11.88
CA LYS A 78 -19.57 -15.61 -12.02
C LYS A 78 -19.94 -16.29 -13.34
N LYS A 79 -19.19 -16.03 -14.42
CA LYS A 79 -19.37 -16.70 -15.71
C LYS A 79 -18.88 -18.16 -15.69
N GLY A 80 -18.19 -18.59 -14.63
CA GLY A 80 -17.64 -19.94 -14.50
C GLY A 80 -16.37 -20.18 -15.32
N GLY A 81 -15.77 -19.13 -15.87
CA GLY A 81 -14.47 -19.18 -16.55
C GLY A 81 -13.30 -19.15 -15.56
N GLY A 82 -12.10 -19.49 -16.04
CA GLY A 82 -10.87 -19.28 -15.28
C GLY A 82 -10.63 -17.78 -15.09
N VAL A 83 -10.27 -17.37 -13.87
CA VAL A 83 -9.89 -15.97 -13.60
C VAL A 83 -8.39 -15.82 -13.85
N PRO A 84 -7.95 -14.92 -14.74
CA PRO A 84 -6.54 -14.69 -15.00
C PRO A 84 -5.77 -14.32 -13.73
N TYR A 85 -4.56 -14.87 -13.58
CA TYR A 85 -3.62 -14.46 -12.53
C TYR A 85 -3.06 -13.05 -12.78
N SER A 86 -2.92 -12.68 -14.04
CA SER A 86 -2.47 -11.36 -14.49
C SER A 86 -3.31 -10.23 -13.90
N ALA A 87 -2.65 -9.11 -13.60
CA ALA A 87 -3.33 -7.88 -13.20
C ALA A 87 -3.74 -7.02 -14.41
N GLY A 88 -3.30 -7.38 -15.62
CA GLY A 88 -3.52 -6.59 -16.84
C GLY A 88 -4.98 -6.55 -17.28
N PHE A 89 -5.54 -5.33 -17.40
CA PHE A 89 -6.91 -5.16 -17.88
C PHE A 89 -7.13 -5.74 -19.28
N SER A 90 -6.12 -5.74 -20.16
CA SER A 90 -6.26 -6.28 -21.51
C SER A 90 -6.66 -7.76 -21.50
N GLU A 91 -6.01 -8.57 -20.66
CA GLU A 91 -6.29 -10.01 -20.57
C GLU A 91 -7.67 -10.25 -19.95
N ILE A 92 -7.98 -9.54 -18.87
CA ILE A 92 -9.29 -9.61 -18.19
C ILE A 92 -10.43 -9.21 -19.14
N CYS A 93 -10.25 -8.15 -19.93
CA CYS A 93 -11.25 -7.68 -20.88
C CYS A 93 -11.44 -8.66 -22.04
N ASN A 94 -10.35 -9.27 -22.54
CA ASN A 94 -10.44 -10.28 -23.60
C ASN A 94 -11.26 -11.50 -23.14
N GLU A 95 -11.04 -11.97 -21.91
CA GLU A 95 -11.82 -13.08 -21.32
C GLU A 95 -13.28 -12.70 -21.06
N LEU A 96 -13.57 -11.43 -20.76
CA LEU A 96 -14.95 -10.96 -20.60
C LEU A 96 -15.72 -10.87 -21.92
N GLY A 97 -15.02 -10.75 -23.05
CA GLY A 97 -15.57 -10.65 -24.40
C GLY A 97 -15.89 -9.21 -24.85
N ASP A 98 -16.37 -9.09 -26.09
CA ASP A 98 -16.55 -7.80 -26.77
C ASP A 98 -17.67 -6.92 -26.17
N ASP A 99 -18.63 -7.52 -25.47
CA ASP A 99 -19.81 -6.86 -24.87
C ASP A 99 -19.50 -6.12 -23.53
N LEU A 100 -18.25 -5.70 -23.33
CA LEU A 100 -17.86 -4.93 -22.15
C LEU A 100 -18.57 -3.56 -22.13
N PRO A 101 -19.26 -3.18 -21.03
CA PRO A 101 -19.92 -1.90 -20.91
C PRO A 101 -18.99 -0.73 -21.22
N LYS A 102 -19.50 0.30 -21.90
CA LYS A 102 -18.72 1.48 -22.30
C LYS A 102 -18.15 2.21 -21.08
N GLU A 103 -18.87 2.18 -19.96
CA GLU A 103 -18.48 2.77 -18.68
C GLU A 103 -17.19 2.13 -18.17
N ILE A 104 -17.10 0.79 -18.20
CA ILE A 104 -15.88 0.07 -17.81
C ILE A 104 -14.69 0.48 -18.69
N ARG A 105 -14.89 0.55 -20.01
CA ARG A 105 -13.82 0.97 -20.94
C ARG A 105 -13.32 2.39 -20.63
N ARG A 106 -14.24 3.31 -20.29
CA ARG A 106 -13.89 4.68 -19.87
C ARG A 106 -13.12 4.69 -18.55
N LEU A 107 -13.59 3.95 -17.54
CA LEU A 107 -12.89 3.83 -16.25
C LEU A 107 -11.46 3.31 -16.45
N ILE A 108 -11.28 2.20 -17.18
CA ILE A 108 -9.96 1.63 -17.48
C ILE A 108 -9.05 2.66 -18.16
N ALA A 109 -9.55 3.40 -19.15
CA ALA A 109 -8.76 4.39 -19.88
C ALA A 109 -8.18 5.51 -18.98
N ILE A 110 -8.86 5.83 -17.88
CA ILE A 110 -8.41 6.86 -16.93
C ILE A 110 -7.28 6.32 -16.04
N ILE A 111 -7.45 5.12 -15.47
CA ILE A 111 -6.58 4.61 -14.40
C ILE A 111 -5.51 3.61 -14.84
N ASN A 112 -5.58 3.06 -16.06
CA ASN A 112 -4.63 2.05 -16.55
C ASN A 112 -3.36 2.68 -17.13
N GLN A 113 -2.42 3.07 -16.26
CA GLN A 113 -1.17 3.75 -16.66
C GLN A 113 0.00 2.79 -16.92
N ASP A 114 -0.09 1.55 -16.44
CA ASP A 114 0.82 0.44 -16.73
C ASP A 114 0.07 -0.90 -16.69
N GLN A 115 0.74 -2.00 -17.01
CA GLN A 115 0.10 -3.31 -17.09
C GLN A 115 -0.45 -3.78 -15.72
N ASP A 116 0.32 -3.63 -14.65
CA ASP A 116 0.05 -4.31 -13.38
C ASP A 116 -0.27 -3.37 -12.20
N GLY A 117 -0.44 -2.07 -12.45
CA GLY A 117 -0.65 -1.08 -11.40
C GLY A 117 0.59 -0.82 -10.54
N TYR A 118 1.78 -1.17 -11.02
CA TYR A 118 3.05 -0.96 -10.30
C TYR A 118 3.37 0.52 -10.20
N CYS A 119 2.98 1.31 -11.20
CA CYS A 119 3.15 2.76 -11.21
C CYS A 119 2.54 3.49 -10.00
N TYR A 120 1.53 2.91 -9.36
CA TYR A 120 0.91 3.45 -8.15
C TYR A 120 1.51 2.88 -6.86
N ARG A 121 2.10 1.68 -6.93
CA ARG A 121 2.69 1.00 -5.78
C ARG A 121 4.15 1.31 -5.55
N TYR A 122 4.88 1.65 -6.60
CA TYR A 122 6.34 1.81 -6.55
C TYR A 122 6.79 3.11 -7.20
N TYR A 123 7.88 3.66 -6.68
CA TYR A 123 8.48 4.89 -7.19
C TYR A 123 9.21 4.65 -8.53
N LEU A 124 9.99 3.58 -8.62
CA LEU A 124 10.83 3.27 -9.77
C LEU A 124 10.34 2.03 -10.52
N ASN A 125 10.47 2.09 -11.84
CA ASN A 125 10.44 0.90 -12.67
C ASN A 125 11.80 0.20 -12.56
N PRO A 126 11.87 -1.01 -12.00
CA PRO A 126 13.15 -1.66 -11.73
C PRO A 126 13.90 -2.06 -13.01
N CYS A 127 13.19 -2.30 -14.12
CA CYS A 127 13.81 -2.67 -15.39
C CYS A 127 14.52 -1.50 -16.07
N THR A 128 13.97 -0.29 -15.91
CA THR A 128 14.48 0.93 -16.59
C THR A 128 15.21 1.87 -15.65
N LYS A 129 15.14 1.65 -14.33
CA LYS A 129 15.61 2.56 -13.27
C LYS A 129 15.05 3.98 -13.36
N SER A 130 13.99 4.20 -14.13
CA SER A 130 13.30 5.49 -14.22
C SER A 130 12.07 5.51 -13.33
N THR A 131 11.61 6.71 -12.99
CA THR A 131 10.31 6.89 -12.34
C THR A 131 9.20 6.45 -13.29
N TYR A 132 8.08 5.95 -12.75
CA TYR A 132 6.92 5.60 -13.56
C TYR A 132 6.21 6.82 -14.16
N PHE A 133 6.29 7.96 -13.47
CA PHE A 133 5.70 9.21 -13.90
C PHE A 133 6.74 10.32 -13.95
N ASN A 134 6.60 11.19 -14.94
CA ASN A 134 7.38 12.42 -15.04
C ASN A 134 6.92 13.45 -14.00
N LEU A 135 7.82 14.35 -13.62
CA LEU A 135 7.54 15.45 -12.69
C LEU A 135 6.31 16.24 -13.14
N GLY A 136 5.40 16.53 -12.20
CA GLY A 136 4.18 17.30 -12.48
C GLY A 136 3.07 16.53 -13.21
N LYS A 137 3.21 15.21 -13.44
CA LYS A 137 2.13 14.40 -14.01
C LYS A 137 0.89 14.44 -13.09
N VAL A 138 -0.25 14.69 -13.70
CA VAL A 138 -1.58 14.64 -13.08
C VAL A 138 -2.39 13.52 -13.72
N ILE A 139 -3.15 12.79 -12.89
CA ILE A 139 -4.22 11.87 -13.31
C ILE A 139 -5.54 12.53 -12.97
N GLU A 140 -6.32 12.86 -13.99
CA GLU A 140 -7.62 13.50 -13.84
C GLU A 140 -8.68 12.45 -13.48
N THR A 141 -9.23 12.47 -12.26
CA THR A 141 -10.18 11.42 -11.81
C THR A 141 -11.61 11.89 -11.61
N THR A 142 -11.92 13.16 -11.85
CA THR A 142 -13.30 13.67 -11.80
C THR A 142 -14.25 12.83 -12.66
N ASP A 143 -13.91 12.60 -13.94
CA ASP A 143 -14.72 11.78 -14.85
C ASP A 143 -14.81 10.32 -14.38
N TYR A 144 -13.77 9.80 -13.70
CA TYR A 144 -13.80 8.45 -13.16
C TYR A 144 -14.92 8.30 -12.13
N PHE A 145 -15.02 9.22 -11.17
CA PHE A 145 -16.05 9.16 -10.14
C PHE A 145 -17.46 9.35 -10.72
N SER A 146 -17.63 10.27 -11.69
CA SER A 146 -18.92 10.45 -12.37
C SER A 146 -19.36 9.21 -13.14
N VAL A 147 -18.46 8.61 -13.94
CA VAL A 147 -18.75 7.37 -14.69
C VAL A 147 -19.01 6.20 -13.74
N TYR A 148 -18.29 6.13 -12.62
CA TYR A 148 -18.50 5.08 -11.64
C TYR A 148 -19.87 5.22 -10.96
N GLU A 149 -20.31 6.44 -10.63
CA GLU A 149 -21.65 6.70 -10.10
C GLU A 149 -22.75 6.32 -11.11
N GLU A 150 -22.57 6.63 -12.40
CA GLU A 150 -23.46 6.16 -13.47
C GLU A 150 -23.55 4.62 -13.49
N MET A 151 -22.40 3.94 -13.39
CA MET A 151 -22.31 2.48 -13.36
C MET A 151 -23.09 1.88 -12.18
N VAL A 152 -22.96 2.47 -10.98
CA VAL A 152 -23.69 2.07 -9.77
C VAL A 152 -25.20 2.27 -9.96
N ASN A 153 -25.62 3.45 -10.42
CA ASN A 153 -27.03 3.79 -10.61
C ASN A 153 -27.71 2.94 -11.69
N ALA A 154 -26.99 2.58 -12.75
CA ALA A 154 -27.47 1.68 -13.80
C ALA A 154 -27.45 0.20 -13.39
N GLY A 155 -26.92 -0.14 -12.21
CA GLY A 155 -26.78 -1.52 -11.74
C GLY A 155 -25.80 -2.35 -12.56
N ILE A 156 -24.89 -1.70 -13.32
CA ILE A 156 -23.90 -2.39 -14.15
C ILE A 156 -22.98 -3.20 -13.22
N TYR A 157 -22.95 -4.51 -13.47
CA TYR A 157 -22.19 -5.48 -12.69
C TYR A 157 -22.43 -5.43 -11.18
N LYS A 158 -23.58 -4.90 -10.71
CA LYS A 158 -23.86 -4.70 -9.28
C LYS A 158 -22.69 -4.00 -8.58
N ALA A 159 -22.26 -2.86 -9.13
CA ALA A 159 -21.20 -2.07 -8.54
C ALA A 159 -21.60 -1.51 -7.16
N GLU A 160 -20.67 -1.53 -6.22
CA GLU A 160 -20.78 -0.85 -4.93
C GLU A 160 -20.21 0.57 -5.04
N PRO A 161 -20.81 1.57 -4.38
CA PRO A 161 -20.30 2.93 -4.38
C PRO A 161 -18.91 2.99 -3.74
N ILE A 162 -17.97 3.68 -4.40
CA ILE A 162 -16.59 3.87 -3.93
C ILE A 162 -16.32 5.30 -3.46
N CYS A 163 -17.31 6.17 -3.52
CA CYS A 163 -17.21 7.57 -3.17
C CYS A 163 -18.59 8.04 -2.69
N PRO A 164 -18.67 8.90 -1.66
CA PRO A 164 -19.90 9.63 -1.38
C PRO A 164 -20.34 10.43 -2.61
N THR A 165 -21.63 10.74 -2.73
CA THR A 165 -22.14 11.60 -3.80
C THR A 165 -21.28 12.86 -3.91
N LEU A 166 -20.78 13.14 -5.11
CA LEU A 166 -19.92 14.28 -5.39
C LEU A 166 -20.66 15.58 -5.06
N ARG A 167 -20.52 16.07 -3.83
CA ARG A 167 -21.07 17.36 -3.41
C ARG A 167 -20.08 18.44 -3.80
N SER A 168 -20.37 19.26 -4.81
CA SER A 168 -19.80 20.61 -5.01
C SER A 168 -18.29 20.78 -4.70
N HIS A 169 -17.46 19.76 -4.92
CA HIS A 169 -16.02 19.87 -4.81
C HIS A 169 -15.51 20.40 -6.15
N GLU A 170 -14.52 21.28 -6.10
CA GLU A 170 -13.94 21.83 -7.32
C GLU A 170 -13.14 20.73 -8.02
N ASP A 171 -13.17 20.69 -9.35
CA ASP A 171 -12.57 19.61 -10.16
C ASP A 171 -11.11 19.30 -9.81
N TRP A 172 -10.38 20.23 -9.20
CA TRP A 172 -8.97 20.06 -8.81
C TRP A 172 -8.76 19.18 -7.57
N ASP A 173 -9.75 19.03 -6.68
CA ASP A 173 -9.67 18.18 -5.47
C ASP A 173 -9.54 16.69 -5.83
N LEU A 174 -10.02 16.33 -7.03
CA LEU A 174 -10.09 14.96 -7.56
C LEU A 174 -9.05 14.69 -8.65
N ASN A 175 -8.09 15.59 -8.85
CA ASN A 175 -7.01 15.39 -9.81
C ASN A 175 -5.72 15.07 -9.05
N PHE A 176 -5.13 13.90 -9.25
CA PHE A 176 -4.01 13.42 -8.43
C PHE A 176 -2.65 13.68 -9.07
N GLN A 177 -1.75 14.34 -8.35
CA GLN A 177 -0.36 14.60 -8.72
C GLN A 177 0.47 13.37 -8.38
N VAL A 178 0.89 12.65 -9.42
CA VAL A 178 1.60 11.36 -9.31
C VAL A 178 3.06 11.45 -9.73
N GLY A 179 3.55 12.66 -10.01
CA GLY A 179 4.92 12.91 -10.46
C GLY A 179 5.83 13.56 -9.42
N ASN A 180 5.33 13.84 -8.21
CA ASN A 180 6.06 14.67 -7.24
C ASN A 180 6.80 13.86 -6.17
N GLU A 181 6.63 12.54 -6.14
CA GLU A 181 7.43 11.70 -5.25
C GLU A 181 8.86 11.68 -5.75
N LEU A 182 9.82 11.93 -4.87
CA LEU A 182 11.25 11.92 -5.24
C LEU A 182 11.95 10.63 -4.77
N GLN A 183 11.33 9.88 -3.86
CA GLN A 183 11.90 8.71 -3.18
C GLN A 183 10.78 7.79 -2.66
N TYR A 184 11.11 6.54 -2.29
CA TYR A 184 10.14 5.56 -1.77
C TYR A 184 9.41 6.02 -0.50
N TRP A 185 10.07 6.76 0.39
CA TRP A 185 9.41 7.26 1.61
C TRP A 185 8.32 8.31 1.32
N HIS A 186 8.44 9.11 0.26
CA HIS A 186 7.37 10.03 -0.16
C HIS A 186 6.12 9.24 -0.57
N LEU A 187 6.31 8.14 -1.30
CA LEU A 187 5.21 7.24 -1.67
C LEU A 187 4.62 6.57 -0.43
N ARG A 188 5.46 6.11 0.49
CA ARG A 188 5.01 5.52 1.76
C ARG A 188 4.07 6.46 2.52
N PHE A 189 4.40 7.74 2.62
CA PHE A 189 3.56 8.72 3.30
C PHE A 189 2.12 8.81 2.73
N GLN A 190 1.93 8.51 1.44
CA GLN A 190 0.59 8.43 0.84
C GLN A 190 -0.19 7.22 1.33
N TYR A 191 0.49 6.08 1.53
CA TYR A 191 -0.10 4.87 2.10
C TYR A 191 -0.38 5.03 3.60
N ASP A 192 0.57 5.62 4.35
CA ASP A 192 0.43 5.90 5.78
C ASP A 192 -0.85 6.67 6.07
N TYR A 193 -1.17 7.64 5.21
CA TYR A 193 -2.38 8.44 5.33
C TYR A 193 -3.68 7.61 5.28
N ILE A 194 -3.77 6.66 4.35
CA ILE A 194 -4.95 5.79 4.23
C ILE A 194 -5.01 4.82 5.42
N ILE A 195 -3.87 4.28 5.83
CA ILE A 195 -3.77 3.41 7.02
C ILE A 195 -4.29 4.15 8.26
N GLU A 196 -3.89 5.41 8.46
CA GLU A 196 -4.34 6.24 9.57
C GLU A 196 -5.86 6.46 9.55
N ILE A 197 -6.46 6.82 8.41
CA ILE A 197 -7.92 6.93 8.28
C ILE A 197 -8.61 5.64 8.73
N LEU A 198 -8.14 4.50 8.24
CA LEU A 198 -8.74 3.21 8.55
C LEU A 198 -8.60 2.86 10.03
N LEU A 199 -7.39 2.99 10.60
CA LEU A 199 -7.13 2.68 12.01
C LEU A 199 -7.90 3.60 12.95
N GLU A 200 -7.91 4.92 12.71
CA GLU A 200 -8.69 5.85 13.52
C GLU A 200 -10.19 5.55 13.42
N GLY A 201 -10.68 5.24 12.21
CA GLY A 201 -12.07 4.85 12.01
C GLY A 201 -12.45 3.54 12.72
N ILE A 202 -11.56 2.54 12.73
CA ILE A 202 -11.77 1.28 13.47
C ILE A 202 -11.79 1.55 14.98
N LEU A 203 -10.82 2.30 15.48
CA LEU A 203 -10.71 2.60 16.91
C LEU A 203 -11.90 3.44 17.42
N ASN A 204 -12.43 4.32 16.58
CA ASN A 204 -13.63 5.12 16.86
C ASN A 204 -14.94 4.42 16.46
N GLU A 205 -14.88 3.16 15.99
CA GLU A 205 -16.04 2.35 15.58
C GLU A 205 -16.87 2.94 14.43
N THR A 206 -16.29 3.86 13.64
CA THR A 206 -16.91 4.41 12.42
C THR A 206 -16.61 3.58 11.18
N ILE A 207 -15.56 2.76 11.22
CA ILE A 207 -15.17 1.81 10.15
C ILE A 207 -15.17 0.39 10.71
N SER A 208 -15.77 -0.55 9.97
CA SER A 208 -15.82 -1.95 10.37
C SER A 208 -14.55 -2.70 9.97
N LEU A 209 -13.78 -3.17 10.96
CA LEU A 209 -12.58 -3.99 10.72
C LEU A 209 -12.90 -5.24 9.87
N GLN A 210 -14.03 -5.91 10.11
CA GLN A 210 -14.49 -7.07 9.32
C GLN A 210 -14.63 -6.77 7.82
N LYS A 211 -14.94 -5.53 7.46
CA LYS A 211 -15.12 -5.11 6.07
C LYS A 211 -13.83 -4.58 5.43
N CYS A 212 -12.82 -4.21 6.20
CA CYS A 212 -11.61 -3.57 5.66
C CYS A 212 -10.29 -4.27 6.01
N TYR A 213 -10.30 -5.38 6.75
CA TYR A 213 -9.04 -5.99 7.20
C TYR A 213 -8.13 -6.43 6.05
N ILE A 214 -8.67 -6.96 4.94
CA ILE A 214 -7.87 -7.41 3.79
C ILE A 214 -7.07 -6.24 3.17
N PRO A 215 -7.72 -5.16 2.69
CA PRO A 215 -6.98 -4.00 2.18
C PRO A 215 -6.10 -3.36 3.25
N LEU A 216 -6.52 -3.32 4.52
CA LEU A 216 -5.67 -2.80 5.61
C LEU A 216 -4.37 -3.60 5.76
N LEU A 217 -4.44 -4.94 5.73
CA LEU A 217 -3.28 -5.82 5.79
C LEU A 217 -2.35 -5.59 4.59
N PHE A 218 -2.91 -5.45 3.39
CA PHE A 218 -2.12 -5.08 2.20
C PHE A 218 -1.41 -3.74 2.41
N LEU A 219 -2.15 -2.69 2.80
CA LEU A 219 -1.62 -1.34 2.95
C LEU A 219 -0.48 -1.29 3.97
N ILE A 220 -0.67 -1.89 5.16
CA ILE A 220 0.35 -1.96 6.21
C ILE A 220 1.59 -2.70 5.73
N ARG A 221 1.41 -3.89 5.15
CA ARG A 221 2.50 -4.70 4.61
C ARG A 221 3.28 -3.93 3.55
N HIS A 222 2.58 -3.25 2.64
CA HIS A 222 3.18 -2.46 1.57
C HIS A 222 3.92 -1.22 2.11
N ALA A 223 3.40 -0.56 3.15
CA ALA A 223 4.10 0.55 3.79
C ALA A 223 5.43 0.11 4.42
N ILE A 224 5.46 -1.05 5.08
CA ILE A 224 6.70 -1.65 5.61
C ILE A 224 7.68 -1.97 4.47
N GLU A 225 7.18 -2.53 3.36
CA GLU A 225 7.99 -2.78 2.15
C GLU A 225 8.63 -1.49 1.64
N LEU A 226 7.87 -0.39 1.55
CA LEU A 226 8.36 0.89 1.06
C LEU A 226 9.42 1.51 2.00
N SER A 227 9.30 1.35 3.32
CA SER A 227 10.35 1.76 4.27
C SER A 227 11.66 1.03 4.00
N LEU A 228 11.60 -0.30 3.90
CA LEU A 228 12.78 -1.12 3.66
C LEU A 228 13.37 -0.87 2.26
N LYS A 229 12.53 -0.70 1.24
CA LYS A 229 12.98 -0.32 -0.12
C LYS A 229 13.63 1.05 -0.15
N SER A 230 13.14 2.01 0.63
CA SER A 230 13.76 3.34 0.73
C SER A 230 15.20 3.22 1.21
N PHE A 231 15.43 2.39 2.23
CA PHE A 231 16.75 2.13 2.79
C PHE A 231 17.65 1.35 1.82
N VAL A 232 17.15 0.26 1.23
CA VAL A 232 17.88 -0.54 0.24
C VAL A 232 18.31 0.33 -0.94
N TRP A 233 17.40 1.15 -1.47
CA TRP A 233 17.71 2.06 -2.57
C TRP A 233 18.83 3.04 -2.20
N ASP A 234 18.75 3.64 -1.02
CA ASP A 234 19.74 4.60 -0.54
C ASP A 234 21.14 3.97 -0.42
N ILE A 235 21.23 2.73 0.09
CA ILE A 235 22.49 1.97 0.12
C ILE A 235 23.00 1.65 -1.28
N GLU A 236 22.12 1.20 -2.17
CA GLU A 236 22.51 0.86 -3.54
C GLU A 236 23.06 2.07 -4.29
N GLN A 237 22.50 3.26 -4.05
CA GLN A 237 23.04 4.51 -4.59
C GLN A 237 24.40 4.84 -3.97
N PHE A 238 24.56 4.69 -2.65
CA PHE A 238 25.81 4.95 -1.95
C PHE A 238 26.96 4.01 -2.39
N ASN A 239 26.64 2.74 -2.65
CA ASN A 239 27.60 1.72 -3.06
C ASN A 239 27.81 1.64 -4.58
N GLY A 240 27.00 2.33 -5.39
CA GLY A 240 27.04 2.24 -6.85
C GLY A 240 26.60 0.87 -7.38
N THR A 241 25.59 0.25 -6.77
CA THR A 241 25.13 -1.10 -7.12
C THR A 241 24.52 -1.18 -8.53
N ASP A 242 24.98 -2.15 -9.31
CA ASP A 242 24.47 -2.43 -10.66
C ASP A 242 23.02 -2.94 -10.68
N CYS A 243 22.36 -2.79 -11.83
CA CYS A 243 20.95 -3.17 -11.97
C CYS A 243 20.68 -4.66 -11.73
N GLY A 244 21.59 -5.54 -12.15
CA GLY A 244 21.40 -6.99 -12.08
C GLY A 244 21.48 -7.57 -10.66
N SER A 245 22.00 -6.80 -9.70
CA SER A 245 22.12 -7.17 -8.29
C SER A 245 21.24 -6.33 -7.36
N SER A 246 20.41 -5.44 -7.93
CA SER A 246 19.54 -4.57 -7.16
C SER A 246 18.39 -5.36 -6.52
N LEU A 247 18.18 -5.14 -5.23
CA LEU A 247 17.05 -5.62 -4.45
C LEU A 247 15.80 -4.74 -4.66
N CYS A 248 15.84 -3.76 -5.57
CA CYS A 248 14.66 -2.96 -5.92
C CYS A 248 13.51 -3.79 -6.53
N THR A 249 13.78 -4.97 -7.08
CA THR A 249 12.75 -5.93 -7.54
C THR A 249 12.28 -6.89 -6.45
N GLU A 250 12.97 -6.96 -5.31
CA GLU A 250 12.59 -7.86 -4.22
C GLU A 250 11.41 -7.27 -3.47
N HIS A 251 10.35 -8.05 -3.28
CA HIS A 251 9.15 -7.59 -2.60
C HIS A 251 9.04 -8.19 -1.20
N ARG A 252 9.73 -9.29 -0.90
CA ARG A 252 9.67 -9.99 0.39
C ARG A 252 10.31 -9.15 1.50
N LEU A 253 9.52 -8.91 2.54
CA LEU A 253 9.95 -8.14 3.71
C LEU A 253 11.15 -8.81 4.40
N VAL A 254 11.18 -10.14 4.45
CA VAL A 254 12.29 -10.89 5.06
C VAL A 254 13.62 -10.61 4.39
N GLU A 255 13.65 -10.58 3.05
CA GLU A 255 14.90 -10.38 2.31
C GLU A 255 15.34 -8.93 2.34
N LEU A 256 14.40 -7.98 2.24
CA LEU A 256 14.70 -6.56 2.38
C LEU A 256 15.23 -6.24 3.79
N TYR A 257 14.65 -6.85 4.83
CA TYR A 257 15.14 -6.67 6.21
C TYR A 257 16.49 -7.34 6.45
N LYS A 258 16.77 -8.50 5.85
CA LYS A 258 18.13 -9.10 5.89
C LYS A 258 19.19 -8.16 5.31
N ALA A 259 18.86 -7.47 4.22
CA ALA A 259 19.76 -6.47 3.63
C ALA A 259 19.98 -5.28 4.59
N PHE A 260 18.92 -4.83 5.28
CA PHE A 260 19.02 -3.86 6.36
C PHE A 260 19.96 -4.31 7.49
N GLU A 261 19.72 -5.48 8.07
CA GLU A 261 20.54 -6.03 9.16
C GLU A 261 21.99 -6.21 8.75
N ALA A 262 22.24 -6.69 7.53
CA ALA A 262 23.60 -6.89 7.03
C ALA A 262 24.37 -5.56 6.96
N PHE A 263 23.74 -4.50 6.44
CA PHE A 263 24.36 -3.18 6.37
C PHE A 263 24.61 -2.60 7.76
N VAL A 264 23.59 -2.60 8.61
CA VAL A 264 23.69 -2.08 9.98
C VAL A 264 24.80 -2.79 10.76
N GLY A 265 24.96 -4.11 10.56
CA GLY A 265 26.04 -4.89 11.16
C GLY A 265 27.46 -4.47 10.77
N THR A 266 27.62 -3.68 9.70
CA THR A 266 28.91 -3.10 9.28
C THR A 266 29.23 -1.75 9.92
N LEU A 267 28.24 -1.09 10.53
CA LEU A 267 28.43 0.24 11.10
C LEU A 267 29.25 0.17 12.40
N ASP A 268 30.17 1.12 12.58
CA ASP A 268 30.92 1.25 13.84
C ASP A 268 30.05 1.94 14.90
N SER A 269 29.40 1.14 15.75
CA SER A 269 28.52 1.63 16.81
C SER A 269 29.22 2.58 17.79
N LYS A 270 30.56 2.57 17.88
CA LYS A 270 31.30 3.51 18.74
C LYS A 270 31.26 4.95 18.22
N LYS A 271 30.96 5.13 16.93
CA LYS A 271 30.79 6.45 16.32
C LYS A 271 29.37 7.00 16.50
N MET A 272 28.41 6.16 16.89
CA MET A 272 27.04 6.56 17.15
C MET A 272 26.92 7.17 18.55
N ASP A 273 26.09 8.19 18.70
CA ASP A 273 25.67 8.64 20.02
C ASP A 273 24.77 7.61 20.72
N VAL A 274 24.49 7.83 22.01
CA VAL A 274 23.71 6.88 22.82
C VAL A 274 22.29 6.74 22.29
N GLU A 275 21.67 7.83 21.83
CA GLU A 275 20.29 7.84 21.34
C GLU A 275 20.15 7.01 20.07
N MET A 276 21.06 7.16 19.10
CA MET A 276 21.07 6.37 17.87
C MET A 276 21.36 4.89 18.12
N GLN A 277 22.25 4.57 19.08
CA GLN A 277 22.49 3.18 19.48
C GLN A 277 21.23 2.54 20.10
N GLU A 278 20.50 3.29 20.93
CA GLU A 278 19.26 2.82 21.54
C GLU A 278 18.14 2.66 20.50
N GLU A 279 17.99 3.61 19.57
CA GLU A 279 17.00 3.52 18.47
C GLU A 279 17.30 2.31 17.58
N LEU A 280 18.57 2.12 17.20
CA LEU A 280 18.98 0.98 16.37
C LEU A 280 18.71 -0.34 17.09
N LYS A 281 19.12 -0.47 18.35
CA LYS A 281 18.87 -1.66 19.14
C LYS A 281 17.37 -1.94 19.25
N HIS A 282 16.57 -0.91 19.56
CA HIS A 282 15.12 -1.03 19.67
C HIS A 282 14.49 -1.51 18.36
N LEU A 283 14.86 -0.91 17.23
CA LEU A 283 14.37 -1.29 15.90
C LEU A 283 14.67 -2.78 15.59
N ARG A 284 15.89 -3.23 15.87
CA ARG A 284 16.30 -4.63 15.68
C ARG A 284 15.51 -5.58 16.56
N ASP A 285 15.32 -5.21 17.83
CA ASP A 285 14.54 -6.00 18.77
C ASP A 285 13.08 -6.13 18.31
N GLN A 286 12.48 -5.06 17.76
CA GLN A 286 11.10 -5.10 17.21
C GLN A 286 10.97 -6.02 16.01
N PHE A 287 11.86 -5.94 15.02
CA PHE A 287 11.80 -6.81 13.86
C PHE A 287 12.06 -8.28 14.21
N ASN A 288 12.96 -8.55 15.17
CA ASN A 288 13.19 -9.90 15.68
C ASN A 288 11.96 -10.44 16.44
N LEU A 289 11.32 -9.60 17.26
CA LEU A 289 10.09 -9.94 17.98
C LEU A 289 8.97 -10.33 17.01
N HIS A 290 8.87 -9.63 15.88
CA HIS A 290 7.81 -9.83 14.89
C HIS A 290 8.22 -10.70 13.69
N HIS A 291 9.34 -11.44 13.75
CA HIS A 291 9.85 -12.22 12.62
C HIS A 291 8.82 -13.20 12.03
N GLU A 292 8.09 -13.94 12.87
CA GLU A 292 7.04 -14.85 12.42
C GLU A 292 5.86 -14.11 11.77
N THR A 293 5.55 -12.91 12.25
CA THR A 293 4.51 -12.06 11.64
C THR A 293 4.97 -11.63 10.25
N ILE A 294 6.23 -11.21 10.09
CA ILE A 294 6.81 -10.84 8.80
C ILE A 294 6.77 -12.02 7.81
N ASN A 295 7.17 -13.22 8.24
CA ASN A 295 7.09 -14.44 7.42
C ASN A 295 5.63 -14.71 6.97
N THR A 296 4.68 -14.52 7.88
CA THR A 296 3.25 -14.70 7.61
C THR A 296 2.73 -13.68 6.59
N LEU A 297 3.17 -12.43 6.67
CA LEU A 297 2.82 -11.39 5.69
C LEU A 297 3.37 -11.70 4.29
N ASP A 298 4.61 -12.17 4.20
CA ASP A 298 5.20 -12.56 2.92
C ASP A 298 4.49 -13.77 2.31
N LEU A 299 4.09 -14.75 3.14
CA LEU A 299 3.33 -15.92 2.70
C LEU A 299 1.96 -15.53 2.11
N TYR A 300 1.28 -14.55 2.72
CA TYR A 300 -0.06 -14.12 2.32
C TYR A 300 -0.09 -12.89 1.41
N ASN A 301 1.05 -12.40 0.93
CA ASN A 301 1.13 -11.16 0.15
C ASN A 301 0.15 -11.09 -1.02
N GLU A 302 0.10 -12.16 -1.83
CA GLU A 302 -0.83 -12.25 -2.97
C GLU A 302 -2.28 -12.38 -2.49
N LEU A 303 -2.51 -13.09 -1.40
CA LEU A 303 -3.83 -13.26 -0.81
C LEU A 303 -4.38 -11.95 -0.25
N PHE A 304 -3.58 -10.95 0.08
CA PHE A 304 -4.15 -9.65 0.47
C PHE A 304 -4.76 -8.87 -0.71
N ARG A 305 -4.52 -9.32 -1.95
CA ARG A 305 -5.03 -8.69 -3.18
C ARG A 305 -6.04 -9.55 -3.91
N PHE A 306 -5.87 -10.87 -3.91
CA PHE A 306 -6.73 -11.78 -4.64
C PHE A 306 -7.13 -12.99 -3.80
N PRO A 307 -8.36 -13.49 -3.94
CA PRO A 307 -8.68 -14.80 -3.39
C PRO A 307 -7.83 -15.86 -4.09
N GLY A 308 -7.34 -16.83 -3.33
CA GLY A 308 -6.57 -17.96 -3.84
C GLY A 308 -7.08 -19.28 -3.29
N ASP A 309 -6.44 -20.39 -3.72
CA ASP A 309 -6.80 -21.74 -3.26
C ASP A 309 -6.47 -21.95 -1.77
N SER A 310 -5.53 -21.16 -1.25
CA SER A 310 -5.15 -21.15 0.15
C SER A 310 -6.00 -20.14 0.92
N LEU A 311 -6.45 -20.53 2.11
CA LEU A 311 -7.15 -19.64 3.02
C LEU A 311 -6.14 -18.78 3.80
N ILE A 312 -6.39 -17.48 3.88
CA ILE A 312 -5.76 -16.65 4.90
C ILE A 312 -6.23 -17.19 6.24
N GLU A 313 -5.36 -17.32 7.23
CA GLU A 313 -5.78 -17.60 8.60
C GLU A 313 -5.67 -16.30 9.41
N PRO A 314 -6.74 -15.48 9.53
CA PRO A 314 -6.64 -14.17 10.18
C PRO A 314 -6.15 -14.27 11.63
N ARG A 315 -6.49 -15.37 12.33
CA ARG A 315 -5.99 -15.69 13.68
C ARG A 315 -4.46 -15.79 13.80
N LYS A 316 -3.74 -16.03 12.69
CA LYS A 316 -2.28 -16.07 12.65
C LYS A 316 -1.66 -14.69 12.43
N ILE A 317 -2.48 -13.67 12.23
CA ILE A 317 -2.05 -12.30 11.97
C ILE A 317 -2.45 -11.44 13.16
N PRO A 318 -1.57 -11.26 14.16
CA PRO A 318 -1.83 -10.37 15.27
C PRO A 318 -1.80 -8.92 14.76
N LEU A 319 -2.96 -8.36 14.40
CA LEU A 319 -3.03 -7.05 13.75
C LEU A 319 -2.47 -5.93 14.65
N ALA A 320 -2.67 -5.99 15.96
CA ALA A 320 -2.08 -5.00 16.89
C ALA A 320 -0.54 -5.00 16.83
N ASP A 321 0.07 -6.18 16.84
CA ASP A 321 1.52 -6.36 16.72
C ASP A 321 2.02 -5.90 15.35
N LEU A 322 1.27 -6.22 14.28
CA LEU A 322 1.57 -5.78 12.93
C LEU A 322 1.54 -4.25 12.80
N VAL A 323 0.52 -3.63 13.39
CA VAL A 323 0.41 -2.17 13.43
C VAL A 323 1.61 -1.61 14.20
N ALA A 324 1.94 -2.12 15.39
CA ALA A 324 3.13 -1.71 16.12
C ALA A 324 4.42 -1.80 15.28
N LEU A 325 4.66 -2.92 14.60
CA LEU A 325 5.78 -3.08 13.67
C LEU A 325 5.79 -2.02 12.57
N TYR A 326 4.62 -1.71 11.99
CA TYR A 326 4.47 -0.65 11.01
C TYR A 326 4.89 0.73 11.56
N TYR A 327 4.48 1.07 12.78
CA TYR A 327 4.90 2.29 13.45
C TYR A 327 6.43 2.33 13.63
N HIS A 328 7.03 1.22 14.07
CA HIS A 328 8.48 1.11 14.26
C HIS A 328 9.26 1.15 12.94
N SER A 329 8.67 0.74 11.83
CA SER A 329 9.31 0.81 10.51
C SER A 329 9.64 2.26 10.08
N ASN A 330 9.05 3.27 10.70
CA ASN A 330 9.43 4.68 10.50
C ASN A 330 10.89 4.95 10.85
N SER A 331 11.40 4.35 11.92
CA SER A 331 12.79 4.54 12.34
C SER A 331 13.79 4.04 11.30
N ILE A 332 13.41 3.14 10.38
CA ILE A 332 14.29 2.77 9.26
C ILE A 332 14.64 4.00 8.40
N LEU A 333 13.70 4.94 8.24
CA LEU A 333 13.90 6.14 7.42
C LEU A 333 14.92 7.12 8.01
N THR A 334 15.19 7.05 9.33
CA THR A 334 16.19 7.89 10.00
C THR A 334 17.61 7.37 9.80
N PHE A 335 17.79 6.07 9.54
CA PHE A 335 19.07 5.43 9.20
C PHE A 335 19.44 5.53 7.72
N ASN A 336 19.27 6.71 7.11
CA ASN A 336 19.73 6.97 5.74
C ASN A 336 21.23 7.30 5.68
N THR A 337 21.85 7.01 4.54
CA THR A 337 23.28 7.16 4.26
C THR A 337 23.75 8.60 4.42
N GLU A 338 22.92 9.59 4.03
CA GLU A 338 23.23 11.01 4.21
C GLU A 338 23.41 11.37 5.70
N THR A 339 22.50 10.90 6.54
CA THR A 339 22.55 11.11 8.00
C THR A 339 23.78 10.40 8.58
N LEU A 340 24.00 9.14 8.23
CA LEU A 340 25.15 8.38 8.71
C LEU A 340 26.50 9.00 8.29
N VAL A 341 26.58 9.60 7.10
CA VAL A 341 27.75 10.37 6.64
C VAL A 341 27.91 11.67 7.43
N ARG A 342 26.81 12.41 7.65
CA ARG A 342 26.83 13.68 8.39
C ARG A 342 27.31 13.49 9.83
N GLU A 343 26.87 12.41 10.47
CA GLU A 343 27.30 12.04 11.83
C GLU A 343 28.70 11.37 11.87
N GLY A 344 29.37 11.23 10.72
CA GLY A 344 30.73 10.68 10.64
C GLY A 344 30.82 9.15 10.85
N ILE A 345 29.68 8.46 10.88
CA ILE A 345 29.57 7.01 11.04
C ILE A 345 30.04 6.32 9.74
N LEU A 346 29.61 6.85 8.59
CA LEU A 346 30.06 6.44 7.27
C LEU A 346 31.03 7.46 6.66
N GLU A 347 31.98 6.96 5.88
CA GLU A 347 32.87 7.79 5.07
C GLU A 347 32.31 7.85 3.64
N ARG A 348 32.22 9.05 3.04
CA ARG A 348 31.85 9.13 1.62
C ARG A 348 32.89 8.38 0.80
N SER A 349 32.46 7.34 0.11
CA SER A 349 33.21 6.75 -0.99
C SER A 349 33.40 7.83 -2.06
N SER A 350 34.63 8.30 -2.22
CA SER A 350 35.01 9.17 -3.34
C SER A 350 34.89 8.36 -4.63
N TYR A 351 33.77 8.52 -5.34
CA TYR A 351 33.61 8.06 -6.72
C TYR A 351 33.67 9.24 -7.68
#